data_AF-A0A432K9V2-F1
#
_entry.id   AF-A0A432K9V2-F1
#
_cell.length_a   1.000
_cell.length_b   1.000
_cell.length_c   1.000
_cell.angle_alpha   90.00
_cell.angle_beta   90.00
_cell.angle_gamma   90.00
#
_symmetry.space_group_name_H-M   'P 1'
#
loop_
_entity.id
_entity.type
_entity.pdbx_description
1 polymer ?
#
loop_
_entity_poly.entity_id
_entity_poly.type
_entity_poly.pdbx_seq_one_letter_code
_entity_poly.pdbx_strand_id
1 'polypeptide(L)'
;MSDLFCPIFSLFLGQIIIIVTVSKQIEQNILKRKKGQVLFVSDFVKFGNYDTIRKALQRLVKKEKLLRIATGIYYYPKIDKQLGILYPSIDTIARA
;
A
#
# COMPACT_ATOMS: atom_id res chain seq x y z
N MET A 1 -40.55 -31.46 -24.65
CA MET A 1 -39.48 -30.48 -24.88
C MET A 1 -39.94 -29.18 -24.26
N SER A 2 -39.66 -28.99 -22.98
CA SER A 2 -39.94 -27.77 -22.22
C SER A 2 -39.18 -27.88 -20.90
N ASP A 3 -37.95 -27.36 -20.99
CA ASP A 3 -37.31 -26.49 -20.02
C ASP A 3 -37.05 -26.99 -18.60
N LEU A 4 -35.77 -27.32 -18.42
CA LEU A 4 -34.98 -27.11 -17.20
C LEU A 4 -35.48 -25.90 -16.39
N PHE A 5 -36.00 -26.15 -15.20
CA PHE A 5 -36.00 -25.16 -14.13
C PHE A 5 -35.50 -25.83 -12.85
N CYS A 6 -34.19 -25.77 -12.66
CA CYS A 6 -33.50 -26.28 -11.47
C CYS A 6 -33.58 -25.22 -10.36
N PRO A 7 -34.13 -25.50 -9.17
CA PRO A 7 -34.40 -24.50 -8.14
C PRO A 7 -33.20 -24.28 -7.21
N ILE A 8 -31.97 -24.15 -7.74
CA ILE A 8 -30.77 -23.89 -6.92
C ILE A 8 -30.28 -22.44 -7.08
N PHE A 9 -31.02 -21.60 -7.80
CA PHE A 9 -30.65 -20.20 -8.04
C PHE A 9 -31.32 -19.25 -7.04
N SER A 10 -31.07 -19.42 -5.74
CA SER A 10 -31.37 -18.37 -4.74
C SER A 10 -30.62 -18.59 -3.42
N LEU A 11 -29.30 -18.77 -3.49
CA LEU A 11 -28.41 -18.68 -2.32
C LEU A 11 -26.99 -18.33 -2.77
N PHE A 12 -26.87 -17.27 -3.55
CA PHE A 12 -25.62 -16.52 -3.68
C PHE A 12 -25.88 -15.07 -3.26
N LEU A 13 -26.40 -14.87 -2.04
CA LEU A 13 -26.12 -13.64 -1.32
C LEU A 13 -24.66 -13.70 -0.91
N GLY A 14 -23.82 -13.28 -1.86
CA GLY A 14 -22.37 -13.31 -1.80
C GLY A 14 -21.85 -12.51 -0.62
N GLN A 15 -21.60 -13.19 0.50
CA GLN A 15 -20.65 -12.75 1.51
C GLN A 15 -19.24 -12.99 0.97
N ILE A 16 -18.82 -12.15 0.02
CA ILE A 16 -17.40 -12.01 -0.28
C ILE A 16 -16.82 -11.16 0.86
N ILE A 17 -16.36 -11.82 1.92
CA ILE A 17 -15.49 -11.21 2.92
C ILE A 17 -14.19 -10.85 2.20
N ILE A 18 -14.06 -9.60 1.74
CA ILE A 18 -12.76 -9.09 1.28
C ILE A 18 -11.91 -8.93 2.55
N ILE A 19 -11.05 -9.91 2.82
CA ILE A 19 -10.02 -9.79 3.87
C ILE A 19 -9.03 -8.73 3.40
N VAL A 20 -9.25 -7.47 3.79
CA VAL A 20 -8.32 -6.39 3.48
C VAL A 20 -7.13 -6.49 4.45
N THR A 21 -5.99 -6.93 3.94
CA THR A 21 -4.76 -7.02 4.74
C THR A 21 -4.21 -5.64 5.09
N VAL A 22 -3.50 -5.54 6.22
CA VAL A 22 -2.78 -4.31 6.64
C VAL A 22 -1.89 -3.76 5.53
N SER A 23 -1.25 -4.65 4.76
CA SER A 23 -0.43 -4.24 3.61
C SER A 23 -1.24 -3.52 2.53
N LYS A 24 -2.47 -3.97 2.25
CA LYS A 24 -3.35 -3.33 1.27
C LYS A 24 -3.85 -1.97 1.76
N GLN A 25 -4.19 -1.85 3.05
CA GLN A 25 -4.61 -0.58 3.65
C GLN A 25 -3.49 0.47 3.61
N ILE A 26 -2.26 0.06 3.95
CA ILE A 26 -1.07 0.93 3.87
C ILE A 26 -0.81 1.34 2.43
N GLU A 27 -0.85 0.40 1.48
CA GLU A 27 -0.68 0.69 0.06
C GLU A 27 -1.70 1.74 -0.42
N GLN A 28 -2.99 1.55 -0.12
CA GLN A 28 -4.04 2.51 -0.48
C GLN A 28 -3.85 3.87 0.21
N ASN A 29 -3.37 3.91 1.45
CA ASN A 29 -3.07 5.16 2.13
C ASN A 29 -1.93 5.91 1.43
N ILE A 30 -0.87 5.21 1.02
CA ILE A 30 0.28 5.79 0.33
C ILE A 30 -0.10 6.31 -1.06
N LEU A 31 -0.94 5.57 -1.80
CA LEU A 31 -1.41 6.00 -3.13
C LEU A 31 -2.21 7.31 -3.10
N LYS A 32 -2.83 7.64 -1.96
CA LYS A 32 -3.53 8.92 -1.75
C LYS A 32 -2.59 10.08 -1.39
N ARG A 33 -1.32 9.79 -1.07
CA ARG A 33 -0.30 10.79 -0.73
C ARG A 33 0.40 11.31 -1.98
N LYS A 34 1.07 12.46 -1.85
CA LYS A 34 1.84 13.05 -2.95
C LYS A 34 3.12 12.26 -3.17
N LYS A 35 3.46 11.99 -4.44
CA LYS A 35 4.78 11.45 -4.82
C LYS A 35 5.88 12.43 -4.39
N GLY A 36 7.02 11.90 -3.97
CA GLY A 36 8.13 12.70 -3.43
C GLY A 36 8.07 12.93 -1.93
N GLN A 37 7.16 12.25 -1.22
CA GLN A 37 7.01 12.39 0.24
C GLN A 37 7.82 11.32 0.98
N VAL A 38 8.41 11.71 2.11
CA VAL A 38 9.03 10.81 3.09
C VAL A 38 7.93 10.27 4.02
N LEU A 39 8.01 8.99 4.35
CA LEU A 39 7.02 8.24 5.10
C LEU A 39 7.70 7.56 6.29
N PHE A 40 7.09 7.68 7.47
CA PHE A 40 7.57 7.02 8.67
C PHE A 40 6.69 5.84 9.03
N VAL A 41 7.24 4.84 9.72
CA VAL A 41 6.44 3.72 10.26
C VAL A 41 5.34 4.23 11.22
N SER A 42 5.64 5.30 11.97
CA SER A 42 4.70 5.95 12.90
C SER A 42 3.44 6.47 12.22
N ASP A 43 3.51 6.88 10.95
CA ASP A 43 2.35 7.39 10.20
C ASP A 43 1.24 6.34 10.02
N PHE A 44 1.58 5.07 10.17
CA PHE A 44 0.72 3.94 9.87
C PHE A 44 0.28 3.17 11.13
N VAL A 45 0.57 3.68 12.33
CA VAL A 45 0.23 3.00 13.61
C VAL A 45 -1.25 2.63 13.73
N LYS A 46 -2.15 3.36 13.06
CA LYS A 46 -3.58 3.07 13.01
C LYS A 46 -3.95 1.76 12.29
N PHE A 47 -3.02 1.21 11.49
CA PHE A 47 -3.25 0.01 10.68
C PHE A 47 -2.68 -1.26 11.33
N GLY A 48 -1.94 -1.17 12.43
CA GLY A 48 -1.44 -2.34 13.15
C GLY A 48 -0.22 -2.06 14.02
N ASN A 49 0.42 -3.12 14.51
CA ASN A 49 1.65 -2.99 15.30
C ASN A 49 2.87 -2.66 14.41
N TYR A 50 3.94 -2.20 15.06
CA TYR A 50 5.17 -1.77 14.40
C TYR A 50 5.76 -2.84 13.46
N ASP A 51 5.83 -4.11 13.90
CA ASP A 51 6.39 -5.20 13.10
C ASP A 51 5.55 -5.53 11.86
N THR A 52 4.22 -5.50 11.98
CA THR A 52 3.31 -5.76 10.86
C THR A 52 3.42 -4.66 9.82
N ILE A 53 3.45 -3.40 10.27
CA ILE A 53 3.62 -2.23 9.39
C ILE A 53 5.00 -2.29 8.72
N ARG A 54 6.07 -2.53 9.48
CA ARG A 54 7.44 -2.65 8.94
C ARG A 54 7.51 -3.74 7.87
N LYS A 55 6.96 -4.94 8.14
CA LYS A 55 6.90 -6.04 7.16
C LYS A 55 6.08 -5.65 5.93
N ALA A 56 4.97 -4.94 6.10
CA ALA A 56 4.15 -4.44 4.99
C ALA A 56 4.92 -3.45 4.11
N LEU A 57 5.59 -2.46 4.71
CA LEU A 57 6.41 -1.48 3.98
C LEU A 57 7.60 -2.14 3.29
N GLN A 58 8.27 -3.11 3.93
CA GLN A 58 9.33 -3.90 3.30
C GLN A 58 8.82 -4.66 2.05
N ARG A 59 7.60 -5.21 2.08
CA ARG A 59 6.99 -5.83 0.89
C ARG A 59 6.76 -4.81 -0.22
N LEU A 60 6.35 -3.58 0.10
CA LEU A 60 6.19 -2.51 -0.89
C LEU A 60 7.53 -2.06 -1.48
N VAL A 61 8.61 -2.05 -0.68
CA VAL A 61 9.98 -1.82 -1.17
C VAL A 61 10.42 -2.94 -2.12
N LYS A 62 10.16 -4.21 -1.79
CA LYS A 62 10.46 -5.35 -2.69
C LYS A 62 9.68 -5.29 -4.01
N LYS A 63 8.53 -4.61 -4.03
CA LYS A 63 7.73 -4.36 -5.24
C LYS A 63 8.10 -3.06 -5.96
N GLU A 64 9.19 -2.40 -5.54
CA GLU A 64 9.69 -1.14 -6.09
C GLU A 64 8.68 0.03 -6.04
N LYS A 65 7.67 -0.08 -5.16
CA LYS A 65 6.67 0.99 -4.94
C LYS A 65 7.19 2.07 -4.00
N LEU A 66 8.14 1.73 -3.14
CA LEU A 66 8.78 2.58 -2.15
C LEU A 66 10.28 2.37 -2.18
N LEU A 67 11.02 3.39 -1.77
CA LEU A 67 12.44 3.28 -1.48
C LEU A 67 12.66 3.32 0.03
N ARG A 68 13.56 2.49 0.54
CA ARG A 68 13.98 2.58 1.94
C ARG A 68 15.16 3.54 2.04
N ILE A 69 14.99 4.60 2.83
CA ILE A 69 16.04 5.60 3.07
C ILE A 69 16.81 5.25 4.34
N ALA A 70 16.11 4.85 5.40
CA ALA A 70 16.72 4.44 6.66
C ALA A 70 15.86 3.41 7.39
N THR A 71 16.27 3.04 8.61
CA THR A 71 15.46 2.17 9.47
C THR A 71 14.20 2.90 9.91
N GLY A 72 13.04 2.40 9.48
CA GLY A 72 11.74 3.01 9.78
C GLY A 72 11.38 4.23 8.93
N ILE A 73 12.24 4.60 7.95
CA ILE A 73 12.04 5.75 7.07
C ILE A 73 12.02 5.27 5.62
N TYR A 74 10.95 5.63 4.92
CA TYR A 74 10.67 5.23 3.54
C TYR A 74 10.40 6.47 2.69
N TYR A 75 10.55 6.34 1.39
CA TYR A 75 10.32 7.40 0.42
C TYR A 75 9.36 6.91 -0.65
N TYR A 76 8.34 7.70 -0.96
CA TYR A 76 7.44 7.43 -2.06
C TYR A 76 7.99 8.08 -3.33
N PRO A 77 8.61 7.32 -4.26
CA PRO A 77 9.37 7.89 -5.36
C PRO A 77 8.53 8.74 -6.29
N LYS A 78 9.06 9.93 -6.59
CA LYS A 78 8.60 10.73 -7.73
C LYS A 78 9.38 10.25 -8.96
N ILE A 79 8.67 9.72 -9.94
CA ILE A 79 9.26 9.22 -11.18
C ILE A 79 9.13 10.33 -12.22
N ASP A 80 10.26 10.72 -12.79
CA ASP A 80 10.36 11.59 -13.96
C ASP A 80 10.61 10.74 -15.21
N LYS A 81 10.05 11.14 -16.36
CA LYS A 81 10.14 10.37 -17.60
C LYS A 81 11.56 10.34 -18.20
N GLN A 82 12.37 11.34 -17.91
CA GLN A 82 13.74 11.47 -18.44
C GLN A 82 14.78 11.06 -17.41
N LEU A 83 14.57 11.42 -16.14
CA LEU A 83 15.56 11.23 -15.07
C LEU A 83 15.33 9.96 -14.22
N GLY A 84 14.24 9.24 -14.43
CA GLY A 84 13.91 8.06 -13.63
C GLY A 84 13.46 8.42 -12.22
N ILE A 85 13.98 7.76 -11.19
CA ILE A 85 13.57 8.01 -9.80
C ILE A 85 14.26 9.27 -9.27
N LEU A 86 13.47 10.30 -8.96
CA LEU A 86 13.95 11.50 -8.30
C LEU A 86 14.05 11.26 -6.80
N TYR A 87 15.27 11.29 -6.25
CA TYR A 87 15.52 11.20 -4.81
C TYR A 87 15.21 12.53 -4.11
N PRO A 88 14.73 12.50 -2.85
CA PRO A 88 14.51 13.72 -2.09
C PRO A 88 15.85 14.33 -1.68
N SER A 89 15.89 15.66 -1.55
CA SER A 89 17.07 16.33 -0.98
C SER A 89 17.22 16.03 0.51
N ILE A 90 18.44 16.15 1.03
CA ILE A 90 18.76 15.95 2.46
C ILE A 90 17.87 16.85 3.34
N ASP A 91 17.76 18.11 2.95
CA ASP A 91 16.86 19.11 3.52
C ASP A 91 15.40 18.65 3.65
N THR A 92 14.88 17.98 2.63
CA THR A 92 13.50 17.49 2.62
C THR A 92 13.32 16.34 3.59
N ILE A 93 14.32 15.47 3.69
CA ILE A 93 14.32 14.36 4.66
C ILE A 93 14.37 14.90 6.09
N ALA A 94 15.16 15.96 6.34
CA ALA A 94 15.33 16.55 7.65
C ALA A 94 14.09 17.31 8.17
N ARG A 95 13.25 17.84 7.28
CA ARG A 95 12.03 18.59 7.62
C ARG A 95 10.74 17.75 7.67
N ALA A 96 10.83 16.47 7.28
CA ALA A 96 9.68 15.59 7.17
C ALA A 96 9.13 15.11 8.51
#